data_AF-A0A6G6J0Q4-F1
#
_entry.id   AF-A0A6G6J0Q4-F1
#
_cell.length_a   1.000
_cell.length_b   1.000
_cell.length_c   1.000
_cell.angle_alpha   90.00
_cell.angle_beta   90.00
_cell.angle_gamma   90.00
#
_symmetry.space_group_name_H-M   'P 1'
#
loop_
_entity.id
_entity.type
_entity.pdbx_description
1 polymer ?
#
loop_
_entity_poly.entity_id
_entity_poly.type
_entity_poly.pdbx_seq_one_letter_code
_entity_poly.pdbx_strand_id
1 'polypeptide(L)'
;MSTPPDNKDLPKAKPAVMPPRADSLVDKALSQPSTESQPTSQPTKLPDRLLERLWLKMTEMYGHRWTSSFGDNPNPDSAWATVLNGLTGQQLANGLAALVHKGTEFDWPPPANVFRALCLEVHGMPTEDEAWEQALRGIYAHEAVRIAAKATGTWDLKHGKLTDKALHKVFSRNYAIVKARAAMGKPLDEEIPKAIAHEEKTPMQKQMAHSHREARDLIYAQGLPTDPKQARALLLAKLGINREVRP
;
A
#
# COMPACT_ATOMS: atom_id res chain seq x y z
N MET A 1 68.08 71.20 2.39
CA MET A 1 67.79 69.76 2.55
C MET A 1 67.05 69.57 3.85
N SER A 2 65.74 69.34 3.81
CA SER A 2 64.93 68.81 4.91
C SER A 2 63.58 68.40 4.32
N THR A 3 63.27 67.11 4.46
CA THR A 3 62.08 66.43 3.95
C THR A 3 60.82 66.83 4.71
N PRO A 4 59.66 66.98 4.05
CA PRO A 4 58.37 67.16 4.72
C PRO A 4 57.74 65.84 5.23
N PRO A 5 56.87 65.90 6.26
CA PRO A 5 56.34 64.74 6.96
C PRO A 5 55.01 64.18 6.42
N ASP A 6 54.80 62.93 6.81
CA ASP A 6 53.60 62.08 6.86
C ASP A 6 52.22 62.66 6.45
N ASN A 7 51.62 62.02 5.46
CA ASN A 7 50.22 62.18 5.07
C ASN A 7 49.37 61.08 5.73
N LYS A 8 48.46 61.50 6.62
CA LYS A 8 47.44 60.68 7.27
C LYS A 8 46.14 60.66 6.46
N ASP A 9 45.48 59.51 6.53
CA ASP A 9 44.03 59.29 6.42
C ASP A 9 43.34 59.28 5.04
N LEU A 10 43.28 58.08 4.46
CA LEU A 10 42.16 57.58 3.66
C LEU A 10 41.73 56.20 4.20
N PRO A 11 40.43 55.94 4.48
CA PRO A 11 39.98 54.66 5.01
C PRO A 11 40.05 53.56 3.95
N LYS A 12 40.76 52.47 4.28
CA LYS A 12 40.92 51.28 3.44
C LYS A 12 39.59 50.53 3.26
N ALA A 13 39.29 50.20 2.00
CA ALA A 13 38.18 49.33 1.62
C ALA A 13 38.30 47.93 2.26
N LYS A 14 37.17 47.38 2.73
CA LYS A 14 37.06 46.00 3.21
C LYS A 14 37.29 45.02 2.06
N PRO A 15 38.05 43.92 2.25
CA PRO A 15 38.21 42.91 1.21
C PRO A 15 36.91 42.12 1.00
N ALA A 16 36.61 41.84 -0.28
CA ALA A 16 35.48 41.01 -0.70
C ALA A 16 35.69 39.55 -0.25
N VAL A 17 34.67 38.97 0.39
CA VAL A 17 34.62 37.55 0.74
C VAL A 17 34.22 36.78 -0.51
N MET A 18 35.13 35.96 -1.05
CA MET A 18 34.83 34.99 -2.10
C MET A 18 33.99 33.84 -1.52
N PRO A 19 33.01 33.30 -2.26
CA PRO A 19 32.29 32.10 -1.84
C PRO A 19 33.23 30.87 -1.92
N PRO A 20 33.07 29.87 -1.04
CA PRO A 20 33.91 28.68 -1.05
C PRO A 20 33.66 27.82 -2.30
N ARG A 21 34.75 27.23 -2.82
CA ARG A 21 34.78 26.30 -3.95
C ARG A 21 33.89 25.06 -3.69
N ALA A 22 33.25 24.60 -4.76
CA ALA A 22 32.29 23.49 -4.81
C ALA A 22 32.85 22.09 -4.50
N ASP A 23 34.15 21.96 -4.19
CA ASP A 23 34.78 20.66 -3.92
C ASP A 23 34.52 20.12 -2.50
N SER A 24 33.98 20.93 -1.57
CA SER A 24 33.77 20.52 -0.17
C SER A 24 32.44 19.83 0.13
N LEU A 25 31.53 19.74 -0.85
CA LEU A 25 30.22 19.10 -0.70
C LEU A 25 30.23 17.61 -1.03
N VAL A 26 31.24 17.14 -1.77
CA VAL A 26 31.35 15.74 -2.19
C VAL A 26 31.94 14.84 -1.09
N ASP A 27 32.94 15.33 -0.34
CA ASP A 27 33.55 14.56 0.76
C ASP A 27 32.61 14.36 1.96
N LYS A 28 31.67 15.30 2.18
CA LYS A 28 30.69 15.19 3.27
C LYS A 28 29.53 14.25 2.95
N ALA A 29 29.30 13.93 1.67
CA ALA A 29 28.29 12.97 1.24
C ALA A 29 28.74 11.50 1.41
N LEU A 30 30.05 11.25 1.51
CA LEU A 30 30.62 9.89 1.59
C LEU A 30 30.82 9.36 3.03
N SER A 31 30.53 10.17 4.06
CA SER A 31 30.74 9.81 5.48
C SER A 31 29.45 9.55 6.26
N GLN A 32 28.35 9.21 5.57
CA GLN A 32 27.19 8.66 6.30
C GLN A 32 27.57 7.27 6.84
N PRO A 33 27.35 6.97 8.14
CA PRO A 33 27.34 5.59 8.57
C PRO A 33 26.20 4.90 7.84
N SER A 34 26.56 4.05 6.87
CA SER A 34 25.65 3.08 6.28
C SER A 34 25.04 2.30 7.43
N THR A 35 23.80 2.63 7.78
CA THR A 35 22.95 1.67 8.48
C THR A 35 22.77 0.56 7.46
N GLU A 36 23.50 -0.52 7.69
CA GLU A 36 23.46 -1.74 6.91
C GLU A 36 22.03 -2.27 7.00
N SER A 37 21.20 -1.86 6.05
CA SER A 37 19.96 -2.54 5.73
C SER A 37 20.36 -3.93 5.28
N GLN A 38 20.35 -4.87 6.24
CA GLN A 38 20.42 -6.28 5.93
C GLN A 38 19.41 -6.54 4.80
N PRO A 39 19.81 -7.14 3.66
CA PRO A 39 18.82 -7.69 2.77
C PRO A 39 18.08 -8.74 3.59
N THR A 40 16.84 -8.45 3.96
CA THR A 40 15.93 -9.48 4.45
C THR A 40 15.76 -10.46 3.31
N SER A 41 16.61 -11.49 3.26
CA SER A 41 16.44 -12.67 2.42
C SER A 41 15.07 -13.22 2.78
N GLN A 42 14.09 -12.97 1.91
CA GLN A 42 12.79 -13.61 2.08
C GLN A 42 13.05 -15.11 2.13
N PRO A 43 12.51 -15.84 3.12
CA PRO A 43 12.67 -17.28 3.18
C PRO A 43 12.19 -17.85 1.84
N THR A 44 13.08 -18.54 1.14
CA THR A 44 12.78 -19.14 -0.17
C THR A 44 12.00 -20.45 -0.01
N LYS A 45 11.80 -20.90 1.24
CA LYS A 45 11.25 -22.20 1.62
C LYS A 45 10.35 -22.07 2.86
N LEU A 46 9.40 -22.99 2.98
CA LEU A 46 8.59 -23.14 4.19
C LEU A 46 9.49 -23.39 5.42
N PRO A 47 9.22 -22.77 6.58
CA PRO A 47 9.98 -23.02 7.82
C PRO A 47 10.00 -24.51 8.21
N ASP A 48 11.16 -25.03 8.59
CA ASP A 48 11.38 -26.46 8.87
C ASP A 48 10.36 -27.03 9.86
N ARG A 49 10.08 -26.32 10.96
CA ARG A 49 9.09 -26.74 11.96
C ARG A 49 7.68 -26.92 11.39
N LEU A 50 7.28 -26.12 10.40
CA LEU A 50 5.97 -26.25 9.76
C LEU A 50 5.96 -27.43 8.79
N LEU A 51 7.08 -27.66 8.09
CA LEU A 51 7.26 -28.80 7.19
C LEU A 51 7.23 -30.14 7.96
N GLU A 52 7.92 -30.21 9.11
CA GLU A 52 7.89 -31.37 10.01
C GLU A 52 6.49 -31.68 10.52
N ARG A 53 5.77 -30.66 10.99
CA ARG A 53 4.39 -30.83 11.46
C ARG A 53 3.46 -31.28 10.34
N LEU A 54 3.66 -30.76 9.13
CA LEU A 54 2.91 -31.19 7.96
C LEU A 54 3.18 -32.67 7.65
N TRP A 55 4.44 -33.09 7.66
CA TRP A 55 4.83 -34.49 7.41
C TRP A 55 4.18 -35.46 8.40
N LEU A 56 4.19 -35.10 9.69
CA LEU A 56 3.52 -35.87 10.74
C LEU A 56 2.02 -36.01 10.46
N LYS A 57 1.33 -34.89 10.18
CA LYS A 57 -0.11 -34.90 9.94
C LYS A 57 -0.50 -35.66 8.68
N MET A 58 0.24 -35.50 7.59
CA MET A 58 -0.02 -36.24 6.36
C MET A 58 0.24 -37.74 6.53
N THR A 59 1.25 -38.11 7.33
CA THR A 59 1.51 -39.52 7.68
C THR A 59 0.39 -40.10 8.55
N GLU A 60 -0.13 -39.34 9.52
CA GLU A 60 -1.29 -39.75 10.32
C GLU A 60 -2.55 -39.96 9.46
N MET A 61 -2.76 -39.10 8.45
CA MET A 61 -3.96 -39.14 7.60
C MET A 61 -3.89 -40.24 6.52
N TYR A 62 -2.74 -40.42 5.88
CA TYR A 62 -2.60 -41.28 4.69
C TYR A 62 -1.73 -42.52 4.91
N GLY A 63 -1.02 -42.60 6.05
CA GLY A 63 -0.16 -43.73 6.40
C GLY A 63 0.86 -44.06 5.31
N HIS A 64 0.92 -45.34 4.96
CA HIS A 64 1.87 -45.86 3.96
C HIS A 64 1.77 -45.19 2.58
N ARG A 65 0.59 -44.67 2.20
CA ARG A 65 0.38 -44.01 0.89
C ARG A 65 1.21 -42.73 0.81
N TRP A 66 1.32 -42.00 1.91
CA TRP A 66 2.15 -40.81 2.03
C TRP A 66 3.63 -41.18 2.02
N THR A 67 4.04 -42.05 2.95
CA THR A 67 5.47 -42.36 3.12
C THR A 67 6.06 -43.08 1.90
N SER A 68 5.28 -43.90 1.21
CA SER A 68 5.70 -44.53 -0.05
C SER A 68 5.86 -43.52 -1.20
N SER A 69 5.13 -42.41 -1.18
CA SER A 69 5.14 -41.41 -2.27
C SER A 69 6.17 -40.30 -2.03
N PHE A 70 6.33 -39.88 -0.78
CA PHE A 70 7.09 -38.68 -0.41
C PHE A 70 8.20 -38.94 0.62
N GLY A 71 8.31 -40.16 1.13
CA GLY A 71 9.29 -40.56 2.15
C GLY A 71 8.83 -40.28 3.58
N ASP A 72 9.50 -40.94 4.53
CA ASP A 72 9.16 -40.87 5.97
C ASP A 72 9.55 -39.53 6.62
N ASN A 73 10.62 -38.89 6.13
CA ASN A 73 11.16 -37.68 6.73
C ASN A 73 11.04 -36.48 5.80
N PRO A 74 10.67 -35.29 6.32
CA PRO A 74 10.64 -34.06 5.55
C PRO A 74 12.05 -33.68 5.09
N ASN A 75 12.19 -33.34 3.81
CA ASN A 75 13.43 -32.76 3.29
C ASN A 75 13.21 -31.25 3.03
N PRO A 76 14.00 -30.34 3.66
CA PRO A 76 13.94 -28.90 3.41
C PRO A 76 14.20 -28.51 1.95
N ASP A 77 14.90 -29.36 1.18
CA ASP A 77 15.16 -29.17 -0.24
C ASP A 77 14.09 -29.82 -1.15
N SER A 78 13.01 -30.35 -0.55
CA SER A 78 11.93 -30.98 -1.32
C SER A 78 11.11 -29.97 -2.13
N ALA A 79 10.44 -30.49 -3.16
CA ALA A 79 9.44 -29.73 -3.91
C ALA A 79 8.33 -29.16 -2.99
N TRP A 80 7.98 -29.86 -1.91
CA TRP A 80 6.99 -29.40 -0.94
C TRP A 80 7.44 -28.14 -0.19
N ALA A 81 8.70 -28.09 0.26
CA ALA A 81 9.24 -26.90 0.94
C ALA A 81 9.24 -25.67 0.02
N THR A 82 9.54 -25.86 -1.26
CA THR A 82 9.55 -24.79 -2.27
C THR A 82 8.13 -24.34 -2.65
N VAL A 83 7.22 -25.29 -2.92
CA VAL A 83 5.85 -24.98 -3.35
C VAL A 83 5.04 -24.32 -2.25
N LEU A 84 5.22 -24.76 -1.00
CA LEU A 84 4.53 -24.20 0.16
C LEU A 84 5.23 -22.97 0.75
N ASN A 85 6.21 -22.42 0.03
CA ASN A 85 6.90 -21.22 0.48
C ASN A 85 5.92 -20.05 0.72
N GLY A 86 6.17 -19.30 1.80
CA GLY A 86 5.36 -18.16 2.21
C GLY A 86 4.02 -18.50 2.86
N LEU A 87 3.68 -19.79 3.03
CA LEU A 87 2.48 -20.18 3.76
C LEU A 87 2.68 -20.09 5.27
N THR A 88 1.62 -19.66 5.95
CA THR A 88 1.51 -19.60 7.40
C THR A 88 0.98 -20.92 7.96
N GLY A 89 1.19 -21.15 9.26
CA GLY A 89 0.63 -22.33 9.94
C GLY A 89 -0.90 -22.41 9.88
N GLN A 90 -1.59 -21.26 9.82
CA GLN A 90 -3.05 -21.21 9.69
C GLN A 90 -3.51 -21.64 8.28
N GLN A 91 -2.82 -21.22 7.24
CA GLN A 91 -3.11 -21.68 5.86
C GLN A 91 -2.89 -23.19 5.72
N LEU A 92 -1.82 -23.74 6.32
CA LEU A 92 -1.60 -25.18 6.36
C LEU A 92 -2.73 -25.91 7.09
N ALA A 93 -3.21 -25.35 8.21
CA ALA A 93 -4.35 -25.91 8.94
C ALA A 93 -5.65 -25.89 8.10
N ASN A 94 -5.89 -24.83 7.33
CA ASN A 94 -7.02 -24.78 6.39
C ASN A 94 -6.93 -25.88 5.34
N GLY A 95 -5.74 -26.09 4.76
CA GLY A 95 -5.52 -27.15 3.77
C GLY A 95 -5.77 -28.54 4.35
N LEU A 96 -5.27 -28.81 5.57
CA LEU A 96 -5.53 -30.07 6.28
C LEU A 96 -7.03 -30.26 6.57
N ALA A 97 -7.75 -29.21 6.99
CA ALA A 97 -9.19 -29.28 7.22
C ALA A 97 -9.96 -29.55 5.91
N ALA A 98 -9.54 -28.94 4.80
CA ALA A 98 -10.14 -29.16 3.49
C ALA A 98 -9.97 -30.62 3.03
N LEU A 99 -8.83 -31.25 3.29
CA LEU A 99 -8.62 -32.68 3.02
C LEU A 99 -9.58 -33.57 3.80
N VAL A 100 -9.84 -33.26 5.07
CA VAL A 100 -10.81 -33.99 5.89
C VAL A 100 -12.23 -33.81 5.35
N HIS A 101 -12.62 -32.58 5.02
CA HIS A 101 -13.96 -32.28 4.51
C HIS A 101 -14.22 -32.91 3.14
N LYS A 102 -13.19 -32.95 2.27
CA LYS A 102 -13.24 -33.55 0.93
C LYS A 102 -12.64 -34.96 0.93
N GLY A 103 -12.80 -35.71 2.02
CA GLY A 103 -12.15 -37.02 2.21
C GLY A 103 -12.49 -38.06 1.13
N THR A 104 -13.66 -37.97 0.49
CA THR A 104 -14.05 -38.85 -0.62
C THR A 104 -13.29 -38.54 -1.92
N GLU A 105 -12.87 -37.29 -2.12
CA GLU A 105 -12.11 -36.84 -3.30
C GLU A 105 -10.61 -37.05 -3.10
N PHE A 106 -10.12 -36.85 -1.87
CA PHE A 106 -8.72 -37.01 -1.50
C PHE A 106 -8.46 -38.29 -0.72
N ASP A 107 -8.92 -39.44 -1.23
CA ASP A 107 -8.55 -40.76 -0.69
C ASP A 107 -7.04 -41.06 -0.89
N TRP A 108 -6.43 -40.44 -1.90
CA TRP A 108 -4.98 -40.46 -2.13
C TRP A 108 -4.35 -39.10 -1.77
N PRO A 109 -3.13 -39.07 -1.19
CA PRO A 109 -2.48 -37.81 -0.86
C PRO A 109 -2.29 -36.93 -2.10
N PRO A 110 -2.70 -35.65 -2.04
CA PRO A 110 -2.56 -34.74 -3.19
C PRO A 110 -1.10 -34.35 -3.42
N PRO A 111 -0.74 -33.93 -4.64
CA PRO A 111 0.55 -33.31 -4.90
C PRO A 111 0.64 -31.90 -4.26
N ALA A 112 1.86 -31.42 -4.02
CA ALA A 112 2.11 -30.19 -3.27
C ALA A 112 1.39 -28.94 -3.82
N ASN A 113 1.27 -28.83 -5.15
CA ASN A 113 0.58 -27.71 -5.80
C ASN A 113 -0.93 -27.72 -5.55
N VAL A 114 -1.56 -28.90 -5.54
CA VAL A 114 -2.98 -29.07 -5.21
C VAL A 114 -3.20 -28.79 -3.73
N PHE A 115 -2.33 -29.31 -2.86
CA PHE A 115 -2.41 -29.01 -1.43
C PHE A 115 -2.26 -27.52 -1.12
N ARG A 116 -1.37 -26.82 -1.83
CA ARG A 116 -1.24 -25.36 -1.74
C ARG A 116 -2.54 -24.63 -2.07
N ALA A 117 -3.26 -25.08 -3.10
CA ALA A 117 -4.56 -24.49 -3.45
C ALA A 117 -5.57 -24.66 -2.32
N LEU A 118 -5.62 -25.84 -1.70
CA LEU A 118 -6.46 -26.11 -0.53
C LEU A 118 -6.08 -25.25 0.68
N CYS A 119 -4.78 -25.01 0.91
CA CYS A 119 -4.29 -24.16 2.00
C CYS A 119 -4.75 -22.70 1.88
N LEU A 120 -4.94 -22.23 0.65
CA LEU A 120 -5.39 -20.87 0.36
C LEU A 120 -6.93 -20.76 0.33
N GLU A 121 -7.63 -21.88 0.33
CA GLU A 121 -9.09 -21.93 0.39
C GLU A 121 -9.56 -21.69 1.82
N VAL A 122 -10.28 -20.60 2.05
CA VAL A 122 -10.90 -20.32 3.36
C VAL A 122 -12.26 -21.01 3.41
N HIS A 123 -12.29 -22.25 3.91
CA HIS A 123 -13.53 -22.99 4.11
C HIS A 123 -14.45 -22.31 5.15
N GLY A 124 -15.76 -22.37 4.92
CA GLY A 124 -16.77 -21.78 5.83
C GLY A 124 -16.99 -20.27 5.66
N MET A 125 -16.38 -19.65 4.64
CA MET A 125 -16.60 -18.24 4.34
C MET A 125 -17.90 -18.05 3.55
N PRO A 126 -18.84 -17.21 4.03
CA PRO A 126 -20.09 -16.97 3.30
C PRO A 126 -19.82 -16.26 1.97
N THR A 127 -20.76 -16.42 1.03
CA THR A 127 -20.77 -15.61 -0.19
C THR A 127 -20.94 -14.12 0.14
N GLU A 128 -20.65 -13.23 -0.81
CA GLU A 128 -20.80 -11.79 -0.58
C GLU A 128 -22.24 -11.41 -0.22
N ASP A 129 -23.21 -12.02 -0.92
CA ASP A 129 -24.64 -11.79 -0.69
C ASP A 129 -25.08 -12.32 0.69
N GLU A 130 -24.66 -13.53 1.07
CA GLU A 130 -24.92 -14.08 2.41
C GLU A 130 -24.29 -13.25 3.51
N ALA A 131 -23.06 -12.77 3.30
CA ALA A 131 -22.36 -11.90 4.24
C ALA A 131 -23.06 -10.55 4.37
N TRP A 132 -23.60 -10.00 3.29
CA TRP A 132 -24.38 -8.76 3.29
C TRP A 132 -25.68 -8.92 4.07
N GLU A 133 -26.42 -9.99 3.83
CA GLU A 133 -27.65 -10.29 4.59
C GLU A 133 -27.37 -10.45 6.09
N GLN A 134 -26.32 -11.20 6.45
CA GLN A 134 -25.88 -11.36 7.83
C GLN A 134 -25.49 -10.02 8.48
N ALA A 135 -24.80 -9.17 7.72
CA ALA A 135 -24.39 -7.85 8.18
C ALA A 135 -25.57 -6.92 8.51
N LEU A 136 -26.61 -6.93 7.67
CA LEU A 136 -27.85 -6.18 7.91
C LEU A 136 -28.65 -6.74 9.09
N ARG A 137 -28.69 -8.07 9.26
CA ARG A 137 -29.36 -8.72 10.40
C ARG A 137 -28.62 -8.52 11.72
N GLY A 138 -27.31 -8.24 11.67
CA GLY A 138 -26.44 -8.16 12.84
C GLY A 138 -26.14 -9.52 13.48
N ILE A 139 -26.35 -10.62 12.75
CA ILE A 139 -26.06 -11.99 13.20
C ILE A 139 -24.97 -12.55 12.29
N TYR A 140 -23.81 -12.86 12.86
CA TYR A 140 -22.62 -13.21 12.11
C TYR A 140 -22.30 -14.71 12.26
N ALA A 141 -22.31 -15.45 11.16
CA ALA A 141 -21.88 -16.85 11.15
C ALA A 141 -20.36 -17.00 11.13
N HIS A 142 -19.65 -16.01 10.57
CA HIS A 142 -18.21 -16.02 10.43
C HIS A 142 -17.59 -14.71 10.92
N GLU A 143 -16.44 -14.81 11.58
CA GLU A 143 -15.70 -13.69 12.17
C GLU A 143 -15.35 -12.62 11.13
N ALA A 144 -15.03 -13.05 9.91
CA ALA A 144 -14.81 -12.16 8.77
C ALA A 144 -16.00 -11.21 8.49
N VAL A 145 -17.25 -11.69 8.62
CA VAL A 145 -18.45 -10.88 8.40
C VAL A 145 -18.61 -9.86 9.53
N ARG A 146 -18.36 -10.27 10.78
CA ARG A 146 -18.41 -9.38 11.94
C ARG A 146 -17.43 -8.23 11.81
N ILE A 147 -16.21 -8.52 11.37
CA ILE A 147 -15.13 -7.53 11.21
C ILE A 147 -15.42 -6.59 10.04
N ALA A 148 -15.87 -7.13 8.90
CA ALA A 148 -16.32 -6.32 7.78
C ALA A 148 -17.50 -5.40 8.17
N ALA A 149 -18.47 -5.91 8.94
CA ALA A 149 -19.60 -5.12 9.43
C ALA A 149 -19.17 -4.01 10.39
N LYS A 150 -18.25 -4.31 11.32
CA LYS A 150 -17.69 -3.31 12.25
C LYS A 150 -16.96 -2.19 11.49
N ALA A 151 -16.22 -2.53 10.45
CA ALA A 151 -15.49 -1.56 9.63
C ALA A 151 -16.40 -0.71 8.73
N THR A 152 -17.52 -1.26 8.27
CA THR A 152 -18.53 -0.52 7.50
C THR A 152 -19.32 0.45 8.37
N GLY A 153 -19.61 0.06 9.61
CA GLY A 153 -20.41 0.85 10.56
C GLY A 153 -21.65 0.07 10.98
N THR A 154 -21.68 -0.43 12.21
CA THR A 154 -22.80 -1.24 12.72
C THR A 154 -24.09 -0.43 12.83
N TRP A 155 -24.00 0.88 13.10
CA TRP A 155 -25.17 1.76 13.13
C TRP A 155 -25.78 1.94 11.73
N ASP A 156 -24.94 2.17 10.71
CA ASP A 156 -25.39 2.32 9.32
C ASP A 156 -26.03 1.02 8.81
N LEU A 157 -25.43 -0.13 9.13
CA LEU A 157 -25.97 -1.45 8.76
C LEU A 157 -27.31 -1.75 9.42
N LYS A 158 -27.50 -1.36 10.69
CA LYS A 158 -28.76 -1.59 11.42
C LYS A 158 -29.94 -0.80 10.85
N HIS A 159 -29.67 0.37 10.27
CA HIS A 159 -30.70 1.23 9.66
C HIS A 159 -30.73 1.11 8.12
N GLY A 160 -29.77 0.40 7.54
CA GLY A 160 -29.67 0.15 6.11
C GLY A 160 -30.75 -0.79 5.59
N LYS A 161 -31.02 -0.70 4.29
CA LYS A 161 -31.92 -1.61 3.57
C LYS A 161 -31.10 -2.52 2.66
N LEU A 162 -31.64 -3.70 2.35
CA LEU A 162 -31.02 -4.64 1.41
C LEU A 162 -30.72 -4.01 0.04
N THR A 163 -31.53 -3.02 -0.36
CA THR A 163 -31.42 -2.29 -1.64
C THR A 163 -30.44 -1.10 -1.61
N ASP A 164 -29.81 -0.79 -0.47
CA ASP A 164 -28.88 0.33 -0.36
C ASP A 164 -27.55 0.02 -1.06
N LYS A 165 -27.45 0.46 -2.33
CA LYS A 165 -26.28 0.22 -3.17
C LYS A 165 -25.01 0.90 -2.67
N ALA A 166 -25.13 2.06 -2.02
CA ALA A 166 -23.97 2.79 -1.53
C ALA A 166 -23.36 2.07 -0.33
N LEU A 167 -24.21 1.68 0.63
CA LEU A 167 -23.79 0.93 1.81
C LEU A 167 -23.29 -0.48 1.43
N HIS A 168 -23.97 -1.15 0.50
CA HIS A 168 -23.54 -2.45 0.00
C HIS A 168 -22.15 -2.38 -0.64
N LYS A 169 -21.85 -1.35 -1.44
CA LYS A 169 -20.53 -1.17 -2.07
C LYS A 169 -19.41 -1.00 -1.04
N VAL A 170 -19.67 -0.26 0.05
CA VAL A 170 -18.69 -0.08 1.14
C VAL A 170 -18.48 -1.41 1.86
N PHE A 171 -19.56 -2.12 2.18
CA PHE A 171 -19.50 -3.43 2.82
C PHE A 171 -18.75 -4.46 1.97
N SER A 172 -19.12 -4.59 0.69
CA SER A 172 -18.49 -5.47 -0.29
C SER A 172 -16.98 -5.29 -0.34
N ARG A 173 -16.51 -4.04 -0.44
CA ARG A 173 -15.08 -3.71 -0.39
C ARG A 173 -14.43 -4.18 0.91
N ASN A 174 -15.04 -3.85 2.05
CA ASN A 174 -14.50 -4.22 3.35
C ASN A 174 -14.45 -5.75 3.49
N TYR A 175 -15.50 -6.45 3.08
CA TYR A 175 -15.58 -7.90 3.09
C TYR A 175 -14.52 -8.54 2.19
N ALA A 176 -14.29 -8.03 0.98
CA ALA A 176 -13.23 -8.50 0.09
C ALA A 176 -11.83 -8.34 0.70
N ILE A 177 -11.57 -7.23 1.40
CA ILE A 177 -10.29 -7.02 2.12
C ILE A 177 -10.13 -8.04 3.26
N VAL A 178 -11.18 -8.27 4.04
CA VAL A 178 -11.14 -9.25 5.14
C VAL A 178 -10.99 -10.67 4.60
N LYS A 179 -11.66 -11.01 3.50
CA LYS A 179 -11.50 -12.29 2.79
C LYS A 179 -10.06 -12.50 2.34
N ALA A 180 -9.45 -11.49 1.71
CA ALA A 180 -8.06 -11.55 1.31
C ALA A 180 -7.11 -11.70 2.52
N ARG A 181 -7.37 -11.00 3.63
CA ARG A 181 -6.59 -11.12 4.87
C ARG A 181 -6.72 -12.49 5.52
N ALA A 182 -7.94 -13.03 5.57
CA ALA A 182 -8.22 -14.37 6.06
C ALA A 182 -7.46 -15.42 5.22
N ALA A 183 -7.47 -15.26 3.90
CA ALA A 183 -6.73 -16.13 2.99
C ALA A 183 -5.21 -16.02 3.20
N MET A 184 -4.69 -14.86 3.62
CA MET A 184 -3.27 -14.64 3.92
C MET A 184 -2.84 -15.11 5.33
N GLY A 185 -3.77 -15.55 6.20
CA GLY A 185 -3.46 -15.93 7.57
C GLY A 185 -3.00 -14.77 8.46
N LYS A 186 -3.32 -13.53 8.09
CA LYS A 186 -3.08 -12.35 8.94
C LYS A 186 -4.16 -12.26 10.03
N PRO A 187 -3.83 -11.81 11.25
CA PRO A 187 -4.83 -11.61 12.29
C PRO A 187 -5.90 -10.63 11.80
N LEU A 188 -7.16 -11.01 11.99
CA LEU A 188 -8.29 -10.20 11.52
C LEU A 188 -8.54 -8.96 12.42
N ASP A 189 -7.84 -8.86 13.55
CA ASP A 189 -7.97 -7.80 14.55
C ASP A 189 -7.48 -6.42 14.10
N GLU A 190 -6.70 -6.35 13.00
CA GLU A 190 -6.22 -5.08 12.47
C GLU A 190 -7.35 -4.28 11.82
N GLU A 191 -7.61 -3.07 12.31
CA GLU A 191 -8.59 -2.14 11.75
C GLU A 191 -8.47 -2.09 10.21
N ILE A 192 -9.58 -2.33 9.50
CA ILE A 192 -9.60 -2.17 8.05
C ILE A 192 -9.29 -0.70 7.77
N PRO A 193 -8.26 -0.37 6.96
CA PRO A 193 -7.94 1.00 6.60
C PRO A 193 -9.21 1.68 6.12
N LYS A 194 -9.68 2.66 6.91
CA LYS A 194 -10.81 3.49 6.54
C LYS A 194 -10.49 4.08 5.18
N ALA A 195 -11.37 3.85 4.22
CA ALA A 195 -11.28 4.51 2.94
C ALA A 195 -11.51 6.00 3.19
N ILE A 196 -10.44 6.73 3.48
CA ILE A 196 -10.47 8.17 3.28
C ILE A 196 -10.58 8.31 1.77
N ALA A 197 -11.79 8.61 1.30
CA ALA A 197 -12.01 9.14 -0.04
C ALA A 197 -11.41 10.55 -0.11
N HIS A 198 -10.10 10.66 0.09
CA HIS A 198 -9.35 11.78 -0.41
C HIS A 198 -8.79 11.28 -1.73
N GLU A 199 -9.26 11.87 -2.83
CA GLU A 199 -8.40 12.02 -4.00
C GLU A 199 -7.17 12.82 -3.52
N GLU A 200 -6.20 12.12 -2.94
CA GLU A 200 -4.91 12.73 -2.70
C GLU A 200 -4.34 13.02 -4.08
N LYS A 201 -4.37 14.31 -4.43
CA LYS A 201 -3.75 14.80 -5.65
C LYS A 201 -2.38 14.17 -5.77
N THR A 202 -2.11 13.54 -6.91
CA THR A 202 -0.82 12.89 -7.15
C THR A 202 0.31 13.91 -6.96
N PRO A 203 1.55 13.49 -6.66
CA PRO A 203 2.68 14.42 -6.53
C PRO A 203 2.80 15.38 -7.73
N MET A 204 2.53 14.85 -8.94
CA MET A 204 2.48 15.63 -10.19
C MET A 204 1.35 16.67 -10.20
N GLN A 205 0.14 16.33 -9.73
CA GLN A 205 -0.98 17.28 -9.64
C GLN A 205 -0.72 18.38 -8.59
N LYS A 206 -0.06 18.05 -7.47
CA LYS A 206 0.37 19.04 -6.47
C LYS A 206 1.40 20.01 -7.06
N GLN A 207 2.39 19.48 -7.79
CA GLN A 207 3.42 20.29 -8.46
C GLN A 207 2.84 21.20 -9.55
N MET A 208 1.90 20.69 -10.36
CA MET A 208 1.25 21.48 -11.41
C MET A 208 0.38 22.61 -10.83
N ALA A 209 -0.30 22.36 -9.71
CA ALA A 209 -1.07 23.40 -9.00
C ALA A 209 -0.17 24.48 -8.39
N HIS A 210 1.00 24.11 -7.87
CA HIS A 210 2.01 25.04 -7.37
C HIS A 210 2.56 25.91 -8.50
N SER A 211 3.02 25.27 -9.58
CA SER A 211 3.53 25.94 -10.78
C SER A 211 2.51 26.90 -11.38
N HIS A 212 1.22 26.53 -11.41
CA HIS A 212 0.16 27.42 -11.88
C HIS A 212 -0.07 28.64 -10.97
N ARG A 213 0.16 28.53 -9.66
CA ARG A 213 0.08 29.68 -8.75
C ARG A 213 1.25 30.62 -8.97
N GLU A 214 2.47 30.08 -8.99
CA GLU A 214 3.68 30.88 -9.23
C GLU A 214 3.63 31.61 -10.58
N ALA A 215 3.17 30.93 -11.64
CA ALA A 215 3.00 31.56 -12.94
C ALA A 215 1.98 32.73 -12.90
N ARG A 216 0.88 32.57 -12.16
CA ARG A 216 -0.10 33.66 -11.98
C ARG A 216 0.48 34.84 -11.20
N ASP A 217 1.24 34.56 -10.15
CA ASP A 217 1.86 35.60 -9.31
C ASP A 217 2.91 36.40 -10.10
N LEU A 218 3.69 35.73 -10.96
CA LEU A 218 4.65 36.38 -11.86
C LEU A 218 3.96 37.23 -12.94
N ILE A 219 2.87 36.74 -13.54
CA ILE A 219 2.07 37.50 -14.50
C ILE A 219 1.50 38.76 -13.84
N TYR A 220 0.99 38.63 -12.62
CA TYR A 220 0.49 39.77 -11.85
C TYR A 220 1.59 40.78 -11.50
N ALA A 221 2.76 40.32 -11.06
CA ALA A 221 3.92 41.17 -10.74
C ALA A 221 4.45 41.95 -11.96
N GLN A 222 4.29 41.42 -13.17
CA GLN A 222 4.64 42.10 -14.43
C GLN A 222 3.56 43.10 -14.88
N GLY A 223 2.51 43.31 -14.09
CA GLY A 223 1.40 44.20 -14.42
C GLY A 223 0.52 43.67 -15.56
N LEU A 224 0.61 42.37 -15.88
CA LEU A 224 -0.20 41.73 -16.89
C LEU A 224 -1.51 41.22 -16.27
N PRO A 225 -2.68 41.46 -16.89
CA PRO A 225 -3.95 40.99 -16.35
C PRO A 225 -4.06 39.47 -16.44
N THR A 226 -4.44 38.83 -15.33
CA THR A 226 -4.72 37.38 -15.26
C THR A 226 -6.16 37.02 -15.65
N ASP A 227 -7.01 38.02 -15.92
CA ASP A 227 -8.39 37.84 -16.38
C ASP A 227 -8.50 38.15 -17.89
N PRO A 228 -9.11 37.26 -18.70
CA PRO A 228 -9.23 37.45 -20.15
C PRO A 228 -9.96 38.73 -20.56
N LYS A 229 -10.92 39.23 -19.78
CA LYS A 229 -11.62 40.50 -20.12
C LYS A 229 -10.68 41.69 -19.94
N GLN A 230 -9.91 41.72 -18.85
CA GLN A 230 -8.91 42.75 -18.60
C GLN A 230 -7.75 42.70 -19.60
N ALA A 231 -7.28 41.50 -19.96
CA ALA A 231 -6.26 41.33 -20.99
C ALA A 231 -6.72 41.86 -22.35
N ARG A 232 -7.97 41.57 -22.72
CA ARG A 232 -8.61 42.10 -23.93
C ARG A 232 -8.74 43.62 -23.89
N ALA A 233 -9.19 44.20 -22.77
CA ALA A 233 -9.33 45.64 -22.62
C ALA A 233 -7.98 46.37 -22.75
N LEU A 234 -6.92 45.83 -22.11
CA LEU A 234 -5.57 46.39 -22.20
C LEU A 234 -4.99 46.30 -23.62
N LEU A 235 -5.26 45.21 -24.33
CA LEU A 235 -4.84 45.04 -25.73
C LEU A 235 -5.58 46.00 -26.67
N LEU A 236 -6.90 46.18 -26.50
CA LEU A 236 -7.68 47.15 -27.26
C LEU A 236 -7.22 48.60 -27.01
N ALA A 237 -6.91 48.94 -25.75
CA ALA A 237 -6.36 50.24 -25.38
C ALA A 237 -4.98 50.48 -26.03
N LYS A 238 -4.09 49.48 -26.03
CA LYS A 238 -2.77 49.58 -26.69
C LYS A 238 -2.85 49.72 -28.21
N LEU A 239 -3.89 49.17 -28.84
CA LEU A 239 -4.11 49.27 -30.28
C LEU A 239 -4.89 50.53 -30.70
N GLY A 240 -5.33 51.36 -29.75
CA GLY A 240 -6.09 52.58 -30.03
C GLY A 240 -7.51 52.32 -30.55
N ILE A 241 -8.08 51.14 -30.29
CA ILE A 241 -9.39 50.73 -30.81
C ILE A 241 -10.42 50.80 -29.67
N ASN A 242 -11.20 51.89 -29.62
CA ASN A 242 -12.36 51.99 -28.73
C ASN A 242 -13.57 51.28 -29.36
N ARG A 243 -13.75 50.00 -29.04
CA ARG A 243 -15.03 49.30 -29.24
C ARG A 243 -15.75 49.25 -27.90
N GLU A 244 -16.52 50.30 -27.60
CA GLU A 244 -17.48 50.24 -26.50
C GLU A 244 -18.46 49.10 -26.78
N VAL A 245 -18.54 48.17 -25.84
CA VAL A 245 -19.58 47.14 -25.82
C VAL A 245 -20.87 47.88 -25.48
N ARG A 246 -21.68 48.20 -26.49
CA ARG A 246 -23.06 48.65 -26.29
C ARG A 246 -23.82 47.54 -25.53
N PRO A 247 -24.65 47.87 -24.52
CA PRO A 247 -25.36 46.90 -23.69
C PRO A 247 -26.21 45.93 -24.49
#